data_AF-A0A9D7HCB3-F1
#
_entry.id   AF-A0A9D7HCB3-F1
#
_cell.length_a   1.000
_cell.length_b   1.000
_cell.length_c   1.000
_cell.angle_alpha   90.00
_cell.angle_beta   90.00
_cell.angle_gamma   90.00
#
_symmetry.space_group_name_H-M   'P 1'
#
loop_
_entity.id
_entity.type
_entity.pdbx_description
1 polymer ?
#
loop_
_entity_poly.entity_id
_entity_poly.type
_entity_poly.pdbx_seq_one_letter_code
_entity_poly.pdbx_strand_id
1 'polypeptide(L)'
;MDSVWFASPVRRLGQNEVLHIAITNHGEQELVNVPLRLSVNGEQRALATFSVVGGATVDTTLQFLSDAVGEHWGEVSITDQPVTFDDRAYIAYRVIDKSRVLLLSGGDVEGDRAIQAVFGADSAHAFVQSSYREVDLAALEQQDLVVLNALPEVASGLGQALEAFLQNGGSVVVFPPSGGDPSRYADLFAQLGATQPAHGHRAGES
;
A
#
# COMPACT_ATOMS: atom_id res chain seq x y z
N MET A 1 -10.66 -24.00 -3.62
CA MET A 1 -9.53 -23.09 -3.27
C MET A 1 -10.03 -22.13 -2.21
N ASP A 2 -9.29 -21.94 -1.12
CA ASP A 2 -9.85 -21.29 0.08
C ASP A 2 -9.45 -19.82 0.17
N SER A 3 -8.20 -19.51 -0.16
CA SER A 3 -7.67 -18.15 -0.02
C SER A 3 -6.53 -17.89 -0.99
N VAL A 4 -6.46 -16.64 -1.45
CA VAL A 4 -5.40 -16.12 -2.32
C VAL A 4 -4.96 -14.77 -1.79
N TRP A 5 -3.66 -14.56 -1.55
CA TRP A 5 -3.15 -13.30 -1.03
C TRP A 5 -1.72 -13.02 -1.50
N PHE A 6 -1.36 -11.73 -1.55
CA PHE A 6 0.00 -11.30 -1.84
C PHE A 6 0.87 -11.35 -0.58
N ALA A 7 2.14 -11.72 -0.73
CA ALA A 7 3.12 -11.62 0.37
C ALA A 7 3.44 -10.16 0.75
N SER A 8 3.25 -9.20 -0.17
CA SER A 8 3.51 -7.77 0.03
C SER A 8 2.22 -6.93 -0.09
N PRO A 9 2.05 -5.90 0.75
CA PRO A 9 0.90 -5.01 0.67
C PRO A 9 0.94 -4.05 -0.53
N VAL A 10 2.12 -3.82 -1.13
CA VAL A 10 2.32 -2.87 -2.25
C VAL A 10 2.97 -3.58 -3.42
N ARG A 11 2.47 -3.28 -4.64
CA ARG A 11 2.94 -3.84 -5.91
C ARG A 11 3.56 -2.74 -6.75
N ARG A 12 4.77 -2.96 -7.26
CA ARG A 12 5.52 -1.95 -8.05
C ARG A 12 5.94 -2.51 -9.39
N LEU A 13 6.06 -1.62 -10.37
CA LEU A 13 6.57 -1.97 -11.69
C LEU A 13 7.97 -2.60 -11.57
N GLY A 14 8.17 -3.72 -12.24
CA GLY A 14 9.42 -4.48 -12.26
C GLY A 14 9.66 -5.36 -11.03
N GLN A 15 8.73 -5.43 -10.06
CA GLN A 15 8.89 -6.32 -8.91
C GLN A 15 8.37 -7.73 -9.22
N ASN A 16 9.11 -8.72 -8.69
CA ASN A 16 8.66 -10.10 -8.67
C ASN A 16 7.68 -10.29 -7.50
N GLU A 17 6.43 -10.59 -7.83
CA GLU A 17 5.36 -10.81 -6.88
C GLU A 17 5.35 -12.26 -6.41
N VAL A 18 4.97 -12.45 -5.14
CA VAL A 18 4.70 -13.77 -4.56
C VAL A 18 3.24 -13.80 -4.16
N LEU A 19 2.47 -14.63 -4.87
CA LEU A 19 1.08 -14.90 -4.59
C LEU A 19 0.98 -16.23 -3.85
N HIS A 20 0.43 -16.21 -2.65
CA HIS A 20 0.13 -17.39 -1.85
C HIS A 20 -1.28 -17.91 -2.17
N ILE A 21 -1.42 -19.23 -2.17
CA ILE A 21 -2.66 -19.93 -2.48
C ILE A 21 -2.83 -21.05 -1.46
N ALA A 22 -3.89 -20.97 -0.66
CA ALA A 22 -4.31 -22.05 0.23
C ALA A 22 -5.33 -22.94 -0.50
N ILE A 23 -5.03 -24.23 -0.56
CA ILE A 23 -5.85 -25.23 -1.24
C ILE A 23 -6.11 -26.39 -0.29
N THR A 24 -7.38 -26.63 0.03
CA THR A 24 -7.81 -27.83 0.77
C THR A 24 -8.30 -28.91 -0.20
N ASN A 25 -7.77 -30.12 -0.03
CA ASN A 25 -8.28 -31.31 -0.69
C ASN A 25 -9.40 -31.92 0.15
N HIS A 26 -10.64 -31.75 -0.28
CA HIS A 26 -11.81 -32.33 0.39
C HIS A 26 -12.07 -33.81 0.06
N GLY A 27 -11.31 -34.37 -0.88
CA GLY A 27 -11.37 -35.79 -1.24
C GLY A 27 -10.54 -36.68 -0.32
N GLU A 28 -10.73 -37.99 -0.43
CA GLU A 28 -9.93 -38.99 0.28
C GLU A 28 -8.64 -39.36 -0.47
N GLN A 29 -8.62 -39.15 -1.79
CA GLN A 29 -7.47 -39.48 -2.64
C GLN A 29 -6.47 -38.34 -2.67
N GLU A 30 -5.17 -38.69 -2.70
CA GLU A 30 -4.11 -37.72 -2.89
C GLU A 30 -4.17 -37.11 -4.29
N LEU A 31 -4.08 -35.78 -4.34
CA LEU A 31 -3.87 -35.01 -5.56
C LEU A 31 -2.36 -34.86 -5.77
N VAL A 32 -1.86 -35.29 -6.93
CA VAL A 32 -0.42 -35.31 -7.22
C VAL A 32 -0.12 -34.48 -8.47
N ASN A 33 0.81 -33.53 -8.34
CA ASN A 33 1.29 -32.67 -9.42
C ASN A 33 0.17 -31.96 -10.19
N VAL A 34 -0.86 -31.51 -9.47
CA VAL A 34 -2.00 -30.82 -10.07
C VAL A 34 -1.57 -29.44 -10.57
N PRO A 35 -1.82 -29.08 -11.84
CA PRO A 35 -1.46 -27.78 -12.38
C PRO A 35 -2.24 -26.63 -11.72
N LEU A 36 -1.50 -25.60 -11.30
CA LEU A 36 -2.01 -24.34 -10.78
C LEU A 36 -1.52 -23.20 -11.68
N ARG A 37 -2.46 -22.42 -12.20
CA ARG A 37 -2.21 -21.36 -13.18
C ARG A 37 -2.66 -20.02 -12.63
N LEU A 38 -1.88 -18.97 -12.91
CA LEU A 38 -2.31 -17.59 -12.79
C LEU A 38 -2.36 -16.95 -14.17
N SER A 39 -3.50 -16.35 -14.49
CA SER A 39 -3.64 -15.43 -15.62
C SER A 39 -3.91 -14.03 -15.11
N VAL A 40 -3.32 -13.00 -15.71
CA VAL A 40 -3.59 -11.58 -15.41
C VAL A 40 -3.95 -10.89 -16.72
N ASN A 41 -5.06 -10.14 -16.72
CA ASN A 41 -5.58 -9.45 -17.89
C ASN A 41 -5.75 -10.38 -19.12
N GLY A 42 -6.07 -11.65 -18.87
CA GLY A 42 -6.25 -12.68 -19.90
C GLY A 42 -4.97 -13.38 -20.37
N GLU A 43 -3.79 -12.97 -19.90
CA GLU A 43 -2.51 -13.59 -20.26
C GLU A 43 -1.99 -14.48 -19.12
N GLN A 44 -1.47 -15.67 -19.43
CA GLN A 44 -0.86 -16.54 -18.43
C GLN A 44 0.44 -15.91 -17.90
N ARG A 45 0.49 -15.65 -16.60
CA ARG A 45 1.66 -15.05 -15.92
C ARG A 45 2.50 -16.05 -15.15
N ALA A 46 1.88 -17.10 -14.62
CA ALA A 46 2.59 -18.15 -13.90
C ALA A 46 1.91 -19.51 -14.05
N LEU A 47 2.70 -20.57 -13.96
CA LEU A 47 2.26 -21.96 -13.91
C LEU A 47 3.15 -22.71 -12.93
N ALA A 48 2.54 -23.42 -11.99
CA ALA A 48 3.20 -24.30 -11.06
C ALA A 48 2.37 -25.59 -10.90
N THR A 49 2.84 -26.48 -10.04
CA THR A 49 2.10 -27.67 -9.64
C THR A 49 2.09 -27.79 -8.12
N PHE A 50 1.05 -28.39 -7.57
CA PHE A 50 0.98 -28.74 -6.15
C PHE A 50 0.58 -30.20 -5.97
N SER A 51 0.90 -30.75 -4.80
CA SER A 51 0.43 -32.05 -4.35
C SER A 51 -0.13 -31.92 -2.94
N VAL A 52 -1.23 -32.59 -2.65
CA VAL A 52 -1.91 -32.52 -1.36
C VAL A 52 -2.67 -33.81 -1.08
N VAL A 53 -2.39 -34.41 0.07
CA VAL A 53 -3.06 -35.65 0.51
C VAL A 53 -4.54 -35.38 0.81
N GLY A 54 -5.36 -36.43 0.77
CA GLY A 54 -6.79 -36.33 1.07
C GLY A 54 -7.06 -35.74 2.46
N GLY A 55 -8.02 -34.82 2.56
CA GLY A 55 -8.41 -34.14 3.79
C GLY A 55 -7.43 -33.08 4.31
N ALA A 56 -6.33 -32.81 3.61
CA ALA A 56 -5.31 -31.85 4.03
C ALA A 56 -5.38 -30.54 3.24
N THR A 57 -4.72 -29.51 3.80
CA THR A 57 -4.51 -28.21 3.17
C THR A 57 -3.04 -28.04 2.81
N VAL A 58 -2.78 -27.45 1.64
CA VAL A 58 -1.45 -27.01 1.22
C VAL A 58 -1.43 -25.49 1.01
N ASP A 59 -0.35 -24.84 1.44
CA ASP A 59 0.00 -23.46 1.08
C ASP A 59 1.08 -23.54 -0.02
N THR A 60 0.76 -23.05 -1.21
CA THR A 60 1.67 -23.02 -2.35
C THR A 60 1.78 -21.61 -2.90
N THR A 61 2.77 -21.38 -3.77
CA THR A 61 3.03 -20.04 -4.31
C THR A 61 3.11 -20.03 -5.83
N LEU A 62 2.66 -18.92 -6.41
CA LEU A 62 2.93 -18.52 -7.77
C LEU A 62 3.77 -17.25 -7.75
N GLN A 63 4.79 -17.21 -8.61
CA GLN A 63 5.66 -16.05 -8.76
C GLN A 63 5.51 -15.48 -10.16
N PHE A 64 5.40 -14.17 -10.27
CA PHE A 64 5.26 -13.49 -11.55
C PHE A 64 5.82 -12.06 -11.47
N LEU A 65 6.15 -11.48 -12.63
CA LEU A 65 6.62 -10.09 -12.72
C LEU A 65 5.42 -9.13 -12.87
N SER A 66 5.39 -8.04 -12.11
CA SER A 66 4.52 -6.88 -12.36
C SER A 66 5.16 -5.99 -13.44
N ASP A 67 4.74 -6.08 -14.71
CA ASP A 67 5.42 -5.43 -15.85
C ASP A 67 4.64 -4.28 -16.50
N ALA A 68 3.45 -3.97 -16.00
CA ALA A 68 2.66 -2.83 -16.42
C ALA A 68 2.07 -2.11 -15.21
N VAL A 69 1.81 -0.81 -15.37
CA VAL A 69 1.24 0.05 -14.33
C VAL A 69 -0.28 0.13 -14.47
N GLY A 70 -0.94 0.42 -13.36
CA GLY A 70 -2.40 0.57 -13.31
C GLY A 70 -3.06 -0.60 -12.61
N GLU A 71 -4.35 -0.77 -12.88
CA GLU A 71 -5.14 -1.84 -12.30
C GLU A 71 -4.96 -3.14 -13.10
N HIS A 72 -5.03 -4.28 -12.41
CA HIS A 72 -4.86 -5.61 -12.96
C HIS A 72 -5.90 -6.57 -12.39
N TRP A 73 -6.39 -7.47 -13.25
CA TRP A 73 -7.40 -8.46 -12.92
C TRP A 73 -6.81 -9.84 -13.15
N GLY A 74 -6.71 -10.64 -12.10
CA GLY A 74 -6.15 -11.97 -12.13
C GLY A 74 -7.20 -13.06 -11.92
N GLU A 75 -6.96 -14.21 -12.54
CA GLU A 75 -7.64 -15.47 -12.28
C GLU A 75 -6.58 -16.52 -11.91
N VAL A 76 -6.69 -17.06 -10.70
CA VAL A 76 -5.99 -18.28 -10.29
C VAL A 76 -6.91 -19.44 -10.59
N SER A 77 -6.41 -20.46 -11.29
CA SER A 77 -7.19 -21.62 -11.66
C SER A 77 -6.42 -22.93 -11.43
N ILE A 78 -7.07 -23.91 -10.82
CA ILE A 78 -6.64 -25.30 -10.80
C ILE A 78 -7.17 -25.95 -12.10
N THR A 79 -6.32 -26.68 -12.82
CA THR A 79 -6.75 -27.37 -14.05
C THR A 79 -6.71 -28.87 -13.83
N ASP A 80 -7.84 -29.44 -13.39
CA ASP A 80 -8.04 -30.89 -13.33
C ASP A 80 -9.08 -31.34 -14.38
N GLN A 81 -8.92 -32.53 -14.95
CA GLN A 81 -9.92 -33.16 -15.82
C GLN A 81 -10.69 -34.22 -15.02
N PRO A 82 -12.04 -34.37 -15.08
CA PRO A 82 -13.06 -33.57 -15.75
C PRO A 82 -14.08 -32.89 -14.79
N VAL A 83 -13.80 -32.80 -13.48
CA VAL A 83 -14.75 -32.23 -12.50
C VAL A 83 -14.44 -30.75 -12.29
N THR A 84 -15.29 -29.87 -12.82
CA THR A 84 -15.02 -28.42 -12.98
C THR A 84 -15.73 -27.54 -11.95
N PHE A 85 -15.87 -27.95 -10.69
CA PHE A 85 -16.55 -27.13 -9.67
C PHE A 85 -15.57 -26.55 -8.64
N ASP A 86 -15.52 -25.20 -8.60
CA ASP A 86 -14.84 -24.32 -7.63
C ASP A 86 -13.30 -24.21 -7.65
N ASP A 87 -12.71 -24.39 -8.82
CA ASP A 87 -11.26 -24.33 -9.03
C ASP A 87 -10.71 -22.94 -9.41
N ARG A 88 -11.50 -21.87 -9.28
CA ARG A 88 -11.13 -20.51 -9.70
C ARG A 88 -11.25 -19.48 -8.58
N ALA A 89 -10.26 -18.60 -8.49
CA ALA A 89 -10.28 -17.43 -7.62
C ALA A 89 -9.86 -16.20 -8.42
N TYR A 90 -10.55 -15.09 -8.16
CA TYR A 90 -10.30 -13.82 -8.81
C TYR A 90 -9.56 -12.89 -7.86
N ILE A 91 -8.55 -12.19 -8.39
CA ILE A 91 -7.80 -11.16 -7.68
C ILE A 91 -7.85 -9.87 -8.47
N ALA A 92 -7.83 -8.74 -7.77
CA ALA A 92 -7.62 -7.43 -8.35
C ALA A 92 -6.53 -6.70 -7.58
N TYR A 93 -5.64 -6.01 -8.29
CA TYR A 93 -4.54 -5.28 -7.66
C TYR A 93 -4.06 -4.15 -8.55
N ARG A 94 -3.49 -3.12 -7.92
CA ARG A 94 -2.87 -1.99 -8.61
C ARG A 94 -1.35 -2.08 -8.55
N VAL A 95 -0.70 -1.87 -9.69
CA VAL A 95 0.75 -1.70 -9.82
C VAL A 95 1.05 -0.21 -10.00
N ILE A 96 1.96 0.31 -9.20
CA ILE A 96 2.46 1.69 -9.33
C ILE A 96 3.88 1.69 -9.89
N ASP A 97 4.21 2.70 -10.71
CA ASP A 97 5.60 2.93 -11.15
C ASP A 97 6.44 3.43 -9.97
N LYS A 98 5.96 4.52 -9.36
CA LYS A 98 6.59 5.20 -8.24
C LYS A 98 5.52 5.64 -7.26
N SER A 99 5.88 5.67 -5.98
CA SER A 99 5.07 6.33 -4.97
C SER A 99 5.33 7.83 -5.01
N ARG A 100 4.29 8.61 -5.26
CA ARG A 100 4.34 10.08 -5.32
C ARG A 100 4.18 10.63 -3.91
N VAL A 101 5.19 11.37 -3.48
CA VAL A 101 5.30 11.91 -2.12
C VAL A 101 5.36 13.42 -2.21
N LEU A 102 4.40 14.10 -1.59
CA LEU A 102 4.40 15.55 -1.43
C LEU A 102 4.78 15.91 0.01
N LEU A 103 5.87 16.64 0.17
CA LEU A 103 6.22 17.31 1.41
C LEU A 103 5.66 18.74 1.40
N LEU A 104 4.78 19.04 2.35
CA LEU A 104 4.40 20.41 2.70
C LEU A 104 5.29 20.88 3.86
N SER A 105 6.19 21.80 3.55
CA SER A 105 7.13 22.38 4.50
C SER A 105 6.54 23.59 5.20
N GLY A 106 6.61 23.59 6.53
CA GLY A 106 6.34 24.71 7.43
C GLY A 106 7.56 25.59 7.71
N GLY A 107 8.72 25.29 7.12
CA GLY A 107 9.97 26.04 7.29
C GLY A 107 11.02 25.37 8.17
N ASP A 108 10.83 24.11 8.58
CA ASP A 108 11.85 23.31 9.27
C ASP A 108 12.83 22.66 8.27
N VAL A 109 13.89 23.39 7.94
CA VAL A 109 14.88 23.00 6.92
C VAL A 109 15.57 21.69 7.26
N GLU A 110 15.82 21.40 8.54
CA GLU A 110 16.51 20.16 8.95
C GLU A 110 15.58 18.96 8.81
N GLY A 111 14.34 19.06 9.29
CA GLY A 111 13.32 18.03 9.12
C GLY A 111 13.00 17.76 7.64
N ASP A 112 12.88 18.81 6.83
CA ASP A 112 12.64 18.67 5.39
C ASP A 112 13.77 17.90 4.70
N ARG A 113 15.02 18.22 5.05
CA ARG A 113 16.20 17.54 4.48
C ARG A 113 16.25 16.07 4.91
N ALA A 114 15.84 15.75 6.14
CA ALA A 114 15.73 14.37 6.60
C ALA A 114 14.65 13.58 5.83
N ILE A 115 13.48 14.17 5.61
CA ILE A 115 12.39 13.57 4.82
C ILE A 115 12.83 13.38 3.37
N GLN A 116 13.49 14.38 2.78
CA GLN A 116 14.04 14.30 1.43
C GLN A 116 15.11 13.21 1.31
N ALA A 117 15.93 12.96 2.34
CA ALA A 117 16.90 11.88 2.30
C ALA A 117 16.24 10.48 2.25
N VAL A 118 15.05 10.33 2.86
CA VAL A 118 14.30 9.07 2.84
C VAL A 118 13.62 8.84 1.48
N PHE A 119 12.92 9.85 0.96
CA PHE A 119 12.07 9.69 -0.22
C PHE A 119 12.70 10.19 -1.52
N GLY A 120 13.66 11.11 -1.47
CA GLY A 120 14.26 11.74 -2.66
C GLY A 120 15.41 10.96 -3.27
N ALA A 121 16.00 10.01 -2.53
CA ALA A 121 17.19 9.26 -2.98
C ALA A 121 16.86 7.98 -3.78
N ASP A 122 15.65 7.43 -3.62
CA ASP A 122 15.25 6.18 -4.26
C ASP A 122 14.33 6.44 -5.46
N SER A 123 14.70 5.84 -6.60
CA SER A 123 13.92 5.85 -7.84
C SER A 123 12.50 5.33 -7.69
N ALA A 124 12.19 4.57 -6.64
CA ALA A 124 10.86 4.10 -6.29
C ALA A 124 9.89 5.21 -5.88
N HIS A 125 10.38 6.43 -5.67
CA HIS A 125 9.56 7.57 -5.25
C HIS A 125 9.67 8.73 -6.24
N ALA A 126 8.55 9.44 -6.42
CA ALA A 126 8.51 10.74 -7.05
C ALA A 126 8.28 11.78 -5.95
N PHE A 127 9.36 12.43 -5.51
CA PHE A 127 9.31 13.37 -4.39
C PHE A 127 9.17 14.82 -4.87
N VAL A 128 8.20 15.54 -4.31
CA VAL A 128 8.00 16.97 -4.52
C VAL A 128 7.93 17.65 -3.16
N GLN A 129 8.60 18.78 -3.02
CA GLN A 129 8.49 19.65 -1.85
C GLN A 129 7.81 20.96 -2.26
N SER A 130 6.88 21.43 -1.42
CA SER A 130 6.24 22.73 -1.56
C SER A 130 6.12 23.41 -0.20
N SER A 131 6.06 24.75 -0.22
CA SER A 131 5.65 25.52 0.95
C SER A 131 4.18 25.28 1.25
N TYR A 132 3.81 25.10 2.51
CA TYR A 132 2.40 24.97 2.90
C TYR A 132 1.53 26.17 2.51
N ARG A 133 2.14 27.34 2.24
CA ARG A 133 1.46 28.57 1.82
C ARG A 133 1.13 28.62 0.34
N GLU A 134 1.82 27.83 -0.46
CA GLU A 134 1.74 27.82 -1.93
C GLU A 134 1.17 26.49 -2.44
N VAL A 135 0.61 25.68 -1.53
CA VAL A 135 0.07 24.38 -1.89
C VAL A 135 -1.12 24.52 -2.84
N ASP A 136 -1.01 23.86 -3.99
CA ASP A 136 -2.16 23.59 -4.84
C ASP A 136 -2.93 22.41 -4.24
N LEU A 137 -4.13 22.69 -3.71
CA LEU A 137 -4.95 21.66 -3.07
C LEU A 137 -5.37 20.55 -4.04
N ALA A 138 -5.48 20.84 -5.34
CA ALA A 138 -5.80 19.84 -6.35
C ALA A 138 -4.63 18.87 -6.59
N ALA A 139 -3.40 19.27 -6.26
CA ALA A 139 -2.22 18.41 -6.41
C ALA A 139 -2.19 17.26 -5.39
N LEU A 140 -2.93 17.36 -4.27
CA LEU A 140 -3.00 16.30 -3.26
C LEU A 140 -3.61 15.01 -3.82
N GLU A 141 -4.65 15.11 -4.66
CA GLU A 141 -5.33 13.96 -5.27
C GLU A 141 -4.42 13.10 -6.16
N GLN A 142 -3.30 13.67 -6.60
CA GLN A 142 -2.33 13.01 -7.46
C GLN A 142 -1.19 12.35 -6.67
N GLN A 143 -1.16 12.50 -5.35
CA GLN A 143 -0.14 11.91 -4.49
C GLN A 143 -0.58 10.55 -3.96
N ASP A 144 0.38 9.77 -3.47
CA ASP A 144 0.11 8.57 -2.70
C ASP A 144 0.37 8.82 -1.20
N LEU A 145 1.28 9.74 -0.89
CA LEU A 145 1.61 10.20 0.47
C LEU A 145 1.75 11.73 0.52
N VAL A 146 1.12 12.35 1.50
CA VAL A 146 1.34 13.76 1.86
C VAL A 146 1.97 13.83 3.25
N VAL A 147 3.12 14.50 3.35
CA VAL A 147 3.85 14.73 4.60
C VAL A 147 3.72 16.20 4.99
N LEU A 148 3.14 16.47 6.15
CA LEU A 148 3.08 17.80 6.75
C LEU A 148 4.25 17.93 7.71
N ASN A 149 5.24 18.78 7.42
CA ASN A 149 6.37 18.99 8.31
C ASN A 149 6.37 20.40 8.91
N ALA A 150 6.24 20.47 10.23
CA ALA A 150 6.35 21.68 11.04
C ALA A 150 5.44 22.85 10.63
N LEU A 151 4.24 22.57 10.10
CA LEU A 151 3.27 23.61 9.73
C LEU A 151 2.90 24.46 10.96
N PRO A 152 3.00 25.80 10.90
CA PRO A 152 2.60 26.66 12.04
C PRO A 152 1.10 26.62 12.35
N GLU A 153 0.30 26.34 11.32
CA GLU A 153 -1.14 26.15 11.35
C GLU A 153 -1.58 25.35 10.12
N VAL A 154 -2.74 24.70 10.21
CA VAL A 154 -3.37 24.00 9.08
C VAL A 154 -4.67 24.71 8.76
N ALA A 155 -4.70 25.41 7.63
CA ALA A 155 -5.90 26.11 7.18
C ALA A 155 -7.05 25.12 6.95
N SER A 156 -8.29 25.54 7.23
CA SER A 156 -9.47 24.68 7.10
C SER A 156 -9.63 24.06 5.70
N GLY A 157 -9.29 24.81 4.64
CA GLY A 157 -9.30 24.30 3.27
C GLY A 157 -8.29 23.17 3.04
N LEU A 158 -7.08 23.28 3.62
CA LEU A 158 -6.09 22.19 3.57
C LEU A 158 -6.56 20.98 4.39
N GLY A 159 -7.16 21.19 5.56
CA GLY A 159 -7.75 20.11 6.37
C GLY A 159 -8.84 19.33 5.64
N GLN A 160 -9.77 20.02 4.97
CA GLN A 160 -10.81 19.39 4.15
C GLN A 160 -10.22 18.62 2.95
N ALA A 161 -9.22 19.18 2.27
CA ALA A 161 -8.56 18.50 1.16
C ALA A 161 -7.82 17.23 1.63
N LEU A 162 -7.16 17.27 2.79
CA LEU A 162 -6.50 16.12 3.40
C LEU A 162 -7.49 15.03 3.83
N GLU A 163 -8.66 15.41 4.35
CA GLU A 163 -9.73 14.46 4.70
C GLU A 163 -10.24 13.72 3.45
N ALA A 164 -10.56 14.46 2.38
CA ALA A 164 -10.98 13.86 1.11
C ALA A 164 -9.89 12.96 0.52
N PHE A 165 -8.63 13.38 0.60
CA PHE A 165 -7.48 12.60 0.17
C PHE A 165 -7.35 11.27 0.94
N LEU A 166 -7.49 11.27 2.27
CA LEU A 166 -7.52 10.05 3.08
C LEU A 166 -8.70 9.13 2.71
N GLN A 167 -9.90 9.70 2.52
CA GLN A 167 -11.08 8.93 2.13
C GLN A 167 -10.92 8.24 0.76
N ASN A 168 -10.11 8.82 -0.13
CA ASN A 168 -9.77 8.26 -1.44
C ASN A 168 -8.57 7.29 -1.41
N GLY A 169 -8.10 6.89 -0.22
CA GLY A 169 -7.04 5.91 -0.03
C GLY A 169 -5.62 6.49 0.00
N GLY A 170 -5.48 7.82 0.01
CA GLY A 170 -4.22 8.49 0.27
C GLY A 170 -3.73 8.31 1.70
N SER A 171 -2.45 8.56 1.94
CA SER A 171 -1.86 8.52 3.29
C SER A 171 -1.32 9.88 3.71
N VAL A 172 -1.60 10.30 4.95
CA VAL A 172 -1.09 11.57 5.50
C VAL A 172 -0.20 11.28 6.70
N VAL A 173 1.00 11.88 6.70
CA VAL A 173 1.92 11.88 7.85
C VAL A 173 2.04 13.30 8.36
N VAL A 174 1.95 13.48 9.67
CA VAL A 174 2.04 14.79 10.31
C VAL A 174 3.19 14.81 11.31
N PHE A 175 4.14 15.71 11.09
CA PHE A 175 5.18 16.09 12.03
C PHE A 175 4.88 17.51 12.54
N PRO A 176 4.25 17.67 13.72
CA PRO A 176 3.98 19.00 14.28
C PRO A 176 5.29 19.76 14.60
N PRO A 177 5.26 21.11 14.61
CA PRO A 177 6.43 21.91 14.96
C PRO A 177 6.84 21.68 16.43
N SER A 178 8.14 21.54 16.67
CA SER A 178 8.72 21.22 17.99
C SER A 178 8.48 22.27 19.07
N GLY A 179 8.17 23.51 18.68
CA GLY A 179 7.90 24.65 19.58
C GLY A 179 6.48 25.24 19.48
N GLY A 180 5.53 24.51 18.89
CA GLY A 180 4.15 24.98 18.67
C GLY A 180 3.16 24.55 19.77
N ASP A 181 1.99 25.18 19.77
CA ASP A 181 0.84 24.76 20.58
C ASP A 181 0.15 23.55 19.93
N PRO A 182 0.12 22.37 20.58
CA PRO A 182 -0.52 21.17 20.03
C PRO A 182 -2.00 21.34 19.75
N SER A 183 -2.68 22.24 20.46
CA SER A 183 -4.11 22.51 20.25
C SER A 183 -4.40 22.99 18.83
N ARG A 184 -3.41 23.57 18.13
CA ARG A 184 -3.53 23.99 16.73
C ARG A 184 -3.72 22.84 15.75
N TYR A 185 -3.39 21.62 16.15
CA TYR A 185 -3.59 20.41 15.38
C TYR A 185 -4.79 19.59 15.85
N ALA A 186 -5.48 20.03 16.90
CA ALA A 186 -6.60 19.32 17.49
C ALA A 186 -7.72 19.06 16.48
N ASP A 187 -8.12 20.13 15.79
CA ASP A 187 -9.20 20.08 14.81
C ASP A 187 -8.82 19.19 13.62
N LEU A 188 -7.57 19.27 13.14
CA LEU A 188 -7.07 18.39 12.09
C LEU A 188 -7.13 16.93 12.53
N PHE A 189 -6.57 16.58 13.70
CA PHE A 189 -6.56 15.19 14.15
C PHE A 189 -7.97 14.65 14.39
N ALA A 190 -8.87 15.46 14.96
CA ALA A 190 -10.27 15.11 15.09
C ALA A 190 -10.95 14.85 13.73
N GLN A 191 -10.68 15.72 12.74
CA GLN A 191 -11.20 15.59 11.39
C GLN A 191 -10.66 14.35 10.66
N LEU A 192 -9.38 14.03 10.85
CA LEU A 192 -8.74 12.84 10.23
C LEU A 192 -8.97 11.54 11.03
N GLY A 193 -9.75 11.57 12.12
CA GLY A 193 -9.99 10.40 12.98
C GLY A 193 -8.76 9.90 13.74
N ALA A 194 -7.76 10.76 13.96
CA ALA A 194 -6.52 10.46 14.65
C ALA A 194 -6.53 10.98 16.10
N THR A 195 -5.85 10.26 17.00
CA THR A 195 -5.61 10.72 18.37
C THR A 195 -4.48 11.73 18.40
N GLN A 196 -4.57 12.77 19.23
CA GLN A 196 -3.49 13.73 19.37
C GLN A 196 -2.20 13.07 19.91
N PRO A 197 -1.02 13.50 19.43
CA PRO A 197 0.24 13.05 19.99
C PRO A 197 0.37 13.54 21.44
N ALA A 198 0.55 12.59 22.38
CA ALA A 198 0.87 12.92 23.75
C ALA A 198 2.28 13.52 23.82
N HIS A 199 2.45 14.64 24.52
CA HIS A 199 3.78 15.21 24.73
C HIS A 199 4.70 14.20 25.44
N GLY A 200 5.78 13.80 24.76
CA GLY A 200 6.89 13.10 25.40
C GLY A 200 7.49 13.98 26.49
N HIS A 201 7.46 13.48 27.72
CA HIS A 201 8.08 14.10 28.88
C HIS A 201 9.56 14.36 28.58
N ARG A 202 10.02 15.61 28.69
CA ARG A 202 11.44 15.93 28.69
C ARG A 202 12.10 15.14 29.81
N ALA A 203 13.05 14.26 29.48
CA ALA A 203 14.01 13.78 30.44
C ALA A 203 14.80 15.00 30.93
N GLY A 204 14.46 15.46 32.13
CA GLY A 204 15.27 16.43 32.85
C GLY A 204 16.51 15.74 33.36
N GLU A 205 17.66 16.18 32.88
CA GLU A 205 18.93 16.04 33.57
C GLU A 205 18.87 16.86 34.88
N SER A 206 19.16 16.20 36.00
CA SER A 206 19.90 16.76 37.14
C SER A 206 20.42 15.62 37.99
#